data_AF-A0A821J3H2-F1
#
_entry.id   AF-A0A821J3H2-F1
#
_cell.length_a   1.000
_cell.length_b   1.000
_cell.length_c   1.000
_cell.angle_alpha   90.00
_cell.angle_beta   90.00
_cell.angle_gamma   90.00
#
_symmetry.space_group_name_H-M   'P 1'
#
loop_
_entity.id
_entity.type
_entity.pdbx_description
1 polymer ?
#
loop_
_entity_poly.entity_id
_entity_poly.type
_entity_poly.pdbx_seq_one_letter_code
_entity_poly.pdbx_strand_id
1 'polypeptide(L)' 'MFSGFGTEFMSKSNERESQARVKKMIYIMDSMNDSELDHPDGAKLFKTQPARYNRVARGASVSIRDVQDLIG' A
#
# COMPACT_ATOMS: atom_id res chain seq x y z
N MET A 1 -13.68 3.75 7.57
CA MET A 1 -12.74 2.68 7.94
C MET A 1 -12.37 1.95 6.66
N PHE A 2 -11.09 1.95 6.28
CA PHE A 2 -10.62 1.20 5.11
C PHE A 2 -10.78 -0.29 5.39
N SER A 3 -11.68 -0.92 4.63
CA SER A 3 -12.05 -2.33 4.77
C SER A 3 -10.92 -3.21 4.23
N GLY A 4 -10.16 -3.84 5.14
CA GLY A 4 -9.01 -4.69 4.82
C GLY A 4 -8.05 -4.92 5.98
N PHE A 5 -8.11 -4.09 7.03
CA PHE A 5 -7.22 -4.20 8.18
C PHE A 5 -7.85 -5.04 9.30
N GLY A 6 -7.36 -6.28 9.42
CA GLY A 6 -7.73 -7.19 10.52
C GLY A 6 -7.39 -6.65 11.90
N THR A 7 -8.08 -7.19 12.89
CA THR A 7 -8.03 -6.90 14.34
C THR A 7 -6.63 -7.00 14.96
N GLU A 8 -5.64 -7.56 14.24
CA GLU A 8 -4.25 -7.70 14.70
C GLU A 8 -3.46 -6.39 14.78
N PHE A 9 -3.98 -5.30 14.21
CA PHE A 9 -3.34 -3.99 14.25
C PHE A 9 -3.33 -3.36 15.67
N MET A 10 -4.26 -3.76 16.55
CA MET A 10 -4.48 -3.15 17.87
C MET A 10 -4.03 -4.01 19.06
N SER A 11 -3.20 -5.04 18.84
CA SER A 11 -2.60 -5.76 19.97
C SER A 11 -1.39 -4.98 20.49
N LYS A 12 -1.41 -4.57 21.77
CA LYS A 12 -0.38 -3.74 22.43
C LYS A 12 1.05 -4.29 22.30
N SER A 13 1.21 -5.60 22.14
CA SER A 13 2.52 -6.24 21.95
C SER A 13 3.12 -6.01 20.56
N ASN A 14 2.33 -5.52 19.60
CA ASN A 14 2.72 -5.39 18.20
C ASN A 14 2.71 -3.94 17.69
N GLU A 15 2.65 -2.96 18.61
CA GLU A 15 2.42 -1.55 18.30
C GLU A 15 3.52 -0.92 17.42
N ARG A 16 4.79 -1.33 17.58
CA ARG A 16 5.91 -0.87 16.73
C ARG A 16 5.82 -1.41 15.31
N GLU A 17 5.48 -2.69 15.17
CA GLU A 17 5.30 -3.34 13.86
C GLU A 17 4.08 -2.75 13.14
N SER A 18 3.02 -2.51 13.90
CA SER A 18 1.80 -1.82 13.49
C SER A 18 2.09 -0.42 12.95
N GLN A 19 2.87 0.39 13.69
CA GLN A 19 3.31 1.71 13.24
C GLN A 19 4.20 1.64 11.98
N ALA A 20 5.12 0.68 11.90
CA ALA A 20 5.97 0.51 10.73
C ALA A 20 5.16 0.18 9.47
N ARG A 21 4.12 -0.64 9.59
CA ARG A 21 3.19 -0.94 8.49
C ARG A 21 2.41 0.27 8.03
N VAL A 22 1.84 1.06 8.96
CA VAL A 22 1.13 2.30 8.58
C VAL A 22 2.07 3.30 7.92
N LYS A 23 3.28 3.46 8.44
CA LYS A 23 4.28 4.34 7.84
C LYS A 23 4.61 3.90 6.42
N LYS A 24 4.77 2.59 6.20
CA LYS A 24 4.98 2.02 4.86
C LYS A 24 3.80 2.31 3.93
N MET A 25 2.57 2.15 4.40
CA MET A 25 1.36 2.47 3.62
C MET A 25 1.33 3.94 3.19
N ILE A 26 1.65 4.86 4.10
CA ILE A 26 1.69 6.30 3.81
C ILE A 26 2.68 6.59 2.68
N TYR A 27 3.91 6.05 2.75
CA TYR A 27 4.90 6.26 1.69
C TYR A 27 4.51 5.65 0.35
N ILE A 28 3.86 4.48 0.36
CA ILE A 28 3.35 3.84 -0.86
C ILE A 28 2.26 4.70 -1.50
N MET A 29 1.32 5.22 -0.71
CA MET A 29 0.24 6.09 -1.20
C MET A 29 0.77 7.44 -1.70
N ASP A 30 1.76 8.03 -1.03
CA ASP A 30 2.42 9.27 -1.46
C ASP A 30 3.16 9.13 -2.81
N SER A 31 3.58 7.90 -3.15
CA SER A 31 4.23 7.58 -4.43
C SER A 31 3.25 7.27 -5.57
N MET A 32 1.95 7.28 -5.32
CA MET A 32 0.91 7.14 -6.35
C MET A 32 0.52 8.50 -6.93
N ASN A 33 0.01 8.51 -8.16
CA ASN A 33 -0.63 9.72 -8.70
C ASN A 33 -2.12 9.78 -8.37
N ASP A 34 -2.73 10.95 -8.51
CA ASP A 34 -4.15 11.18 -8.24
C ASP A 34 -5.04 10.19 -8.98
N SER A 35 -4.74 9.89 -10.25
CA SER A 35 -5.52 8.93 -11.04
C SER A 35 -5.43 7.49 -10.54
N GLU A 36 -4.36 7.12 -9.84
CA GLU A 36 -4.23 5.81 -9.19
C GLU A 36 -4.98 5.76 -7.85
N LEU A 37 -4.95 6.87 -7.10
CA LEU A 37 -5.62 7.01 -5.80
C LEU A 37 -7.14 7.11 -5.94
N ASP A 38 -7.62 7.85 -6.95
CA ASP A 38 -9.05 8.06 -7.23
C ASP A 38 -9.66 6.93 -8.09
N HIS A 39 -8.84 5.95 -8.52
CA HIS A 39 -9.35 4.88 -9.37
C HIS A 39 -10.31 3.98 -8.58
N PRO A 40 -11.55 3.76 -9.07
CA PRO A 40 -12.56 2.95 -8.35
C PRO A 40 -12.14 1.49 -8.19
N ASP A 41 -11.21 1.01 -9.03
CA ASP A 41 -10.62 -0.32 -8.97
C ASP A 41 -9.10 -0.23 -9.19
N GLY A 42 -8.40 0.40 -8.25
CA GLY A 42 -6.94 0.60 -8.31
C GLY A 42 -6.18 -0.72 -8.48
N ALA A 43 -6.66 -1.80 -7.87
CA ALA A 43 -6.09 -3.14 -8.02
C ALA A 43 -6.07 -3.61 -9.48
N LYS A 44 -7.18 -3.47 -10.20
CA LYS A 44 -7.25 -3.78 -11.63
C LYS A 44 -6.34 -2.89 -12.48
N LEU A 45 -6.23 -1.60 -12.15
CA LEU A 45 -5.33 -0.68 -12.85
C LEU A 45 -3.87 -1.14 -12.73
N PHE A 46 -3.43 -1.52 -11.54
CA PHE A 46 -2.07 -2.00 -11.33
C PHE A 46 -1.81 -3.36 -11.97
N LYS A 47 -2.81 -4.27 -11.97
CA LYS A 47 -2.73 -5.57 -12.66
C LYS A 47 -2.63 -5.43 -14.18
N THR A 48 -3.36 -4.48 -14.78
CA THR A 48 -3.31 -4.21 -16.22
C THR A 48 -2.07 -3.43 -16.65
N GLN A 49 -1.47 -2.65 -15.74
CA GLN A 49 -0.29 -1.84 -16.01
C GLN A 49 0.81 -2.10 -14.96
N PRO A 50 1.51 -3.24 -15.03
CA PRO A 50 2.44 -3.68 -13.99
C PRO A 50 3.66 -2.77 -13.80
N ALA A 51 3.96 -1.89 -14.77
CA ALA A 51 4.98 -0.86 -14.62
C ALA A 51 4.70 0.09 -13.43
N ARG A 52 3.42 0.26 -13.04
CA ARG A 52 3.02 1.08 -11.89
C ARG A 52 3.56 0.52 -10.58
N TYR A 53 3.56 -0.80 -10.38
CA TYR A 53 4.17 -1.44 -9.21
C TYR A 53 5.65 -1.06 -9.07
N ASN A 54 6.41 -1.14 -10.17
CA ASN A 54 7.83 -0.80 -10.16
C ASN A 54 8.08 0.67 -9.80
N ARG A 55 7.27 1.59 -10.36
CA ARG A 55 7.40 3.03 -10.12
C ARG A 55 7.09 3.38 -8.67
N VAL A 56 5.96 2.87 -8.14
CA VAL A 56 5.52 3.12 -6.77
C VAL A 56 6.50 2.51 -5.76
N ALA A 57 6.94 1.27 -5.98
CA ALA A 57 7.91 0.61 -5.10
C ALA A 57 9.23 1.40 -5.01
N ARG A 58 9.72 1.92 -6.16
CA ARG A 58 10.92 2.77 -6.20
C ARG A 58 10.71 4.10 -5.48
N GLY A 59 9.58 4.79 -5.71
CA GLY A 59 9.27 6.06 -5.05
C GLY A 59 9.16 5.93 -3.53
N ALA A 60 8.53 4.85 -3.06
CA ALA A 60 8.32 4.61 -1.64
C ALA A 60 9.50 3.90 -0.95
N SER A 61 10.55 3.53 -1.70
CA SER A 61 11.69 2.75 -1.20
C SER A 61 11.28 1.44 -0.53
N VAL A 62 10.34 0.71 -1.14
CA VAL A 62 9.81 -0.59 -0.67
C VAL A 62 9.97 -1.67 -1.73
N SER A 63 9.70 -2.92 -1.37
CA SER A 63 9.65 -3.99 -2.35
C SER A 63 8.38 -3.91 -3.20
N ILE A 64 8.41 -4.44 -4.43
CA ILE A 64 7.21 -4.61 -5.26
C ILE A 64 6.14 -5.43 -4.52
N ARG A 65 6.58 -6.43 -3.75
CA ARG A 65 5.69 -7.28 -2.96
C ARG A 65 4.88 -6.48 -1.95
N ASP A 66 5.52 -5.52 -1.27
CA ASP A 66 4.83 -4.65 -0.32
C ASP A 66 3.70 -3.82 -0.99
N VAL A 67 3.94 -3.35 -2.21
CA VAL A 67 2.92 -2.60 -2.98
C VAL A 67 1.78 -3.53 -3.41
N GLN A 68 2.08 -4.77 -3.80
CA GLN A 68 1.07 -5.78 -4.13
C GLN A 68 0.20 -6.15 -2.92
N ASP A 69 0.83 -6.37 -1.76
CA ASP A 69 0.12 -6.71 -0.53
C ASP A 69 -0.78 -5.55 -0.05
N LEU A 70 -0.43 -4.29 -0.35
CA LEU A 70 -1.28 -3.13 -0.05
C LEU A 70 -2.48 -3.02 -1.00
N ILE A 71 -2.27 -3.22 -2.30
CA ILE A 71 -3.26 -2.92 -3.34
C ILE A 71 -4.27 -4.07 -3.55
N GLY A 72 -3.85 -5.33 -3.37
CA GLY A 72 -4.70 -6.52 -3.54
C GLY A 72 -4.80 -7.09 -4.96
#